data_AF-A0A2N2TK40-F1
#
_entry.id   AF-A0A2N2TK40-F1
#
_cell.length_a   1.000
_cell.length_b   1.000
_cell.length_c   1.000
_cell.angle_alpha   90.00
_cell.angle_beta   90.00
_cell.angle_gamma   90.00
#
_symmetry.space_group_name_H-M   'P 1'
#
loop_
_entity.id
_entity.type
_entity.pdbx_description
1 polymer ?
#
loop_
_entity_poly.entity_id
_entity_poly.type
_entity_poly.pdbx_seq_one_letter_code
_entity_poly.pdbx_strand_id
1 'polypeptide(L)'
;MTDMKNSYITRLFVAMLLTATTLVSHAEEVCDVLQDAVIIGQDGGNTYLGRISSSFDRDSIFNEFGAYGNEFSGKSIWNEFSTFGNEFNNNSPFNEFSSSPPMLIKNRKLLGYLTSNESMKSAISPNLLKALCKETY
;
A
#
# COMPACT_ATOMS: atom_id res chain seq x y z
N MET A 1 -15.92 -12.97 -46.32
CA MET A 1 -14.66 -12.67 -45.60
C MET A 1 -14.89 -11.67 -44.45
N THR A 2 -16.05 -11.74 -43.79
CA THR A 2 -16.51 -10.79 -42.76
C THR A 2 -16.79 -11.52 -41.43
N ASP A 3 -17.32 -12.76 -41.46
CA ASP A 3 -17.55 -13.58 -40.27
C ASP A 3 -16.30 -13.93 -39.46
N MET A 4 -15.19 -14.22 -40.16
CA MET A 4 -13.96 -14.64 -39.49
C MET A 4 -13.36 -13.52 -38.63
N LYS A 5 -13.54 -12.24 -39.02
CA LYS A 5 -13.03 -11.08 -38.26
C LYS A 5 -13.83 -10.84 -36.97
N ASN A 6 -15.15 -11.02 -37.00
CA ASN A 6 -16.00 -10.86 -35.82
C ASN A 6 -15.73 -11.93 -34.76
N SER A 7 -15.47 -13.18 -35.15
CA SER A 7 -15.16 -14.25 -34.20
C SER A 7 -13.85 -14.02 -33.42
N TYR A 8 -12.84 -13.39 -34.04
CA TYR A 8 -11.60 -13.04 -33.34
C TYR A 8 -11.81 -11.88 -32.37
N ILE A 9 -12.58 -10.87 -32.78
CA ILE A 9 -12.89 -9.71 -31.92
C ILE A 9 -13.68 -10.17 -30.69
N THR A 10 -14.72 -11.00 -30.85
CA THR A 10 -15.49 -11.52 -29.70
C THR A 10 -14.63 -12.39 -28.77
N ARG A 11 -13.72 -13.22 -29.30
CA ARG A 11 -12.80 -14.02 -28.47
C ARG A 11 -11.75 -13.17 -27.76
N LEU A 12 -11.24 -12.11 -28.40
CA LEU A 12 -10.32 -11.14 -27.80
C LEU A 12 -11.00 -10.37 -26.65
N PHE A 13 -12.24 -9.92 -26.85
CA PHE A 13 -13.01 -9.24 -25.79
C PHE A 13 -13.32 -10.15 -24.60
N VAL A 14 -13.74 -11.39 -24.85
CA VAL A 14 -14.02 -12.35 -23.77
C VAL A 14 -12.74 -12.73 -23.02
N ALA A 15 -11.62 -12.95 -23.71
CA ALA A 15 -10.34 -13.24 -23.06
C ALA A 15 -9.84 -12.06 -22.21
N MET A 16 -9.95 -10.83 -22.71
CA MET A 16 -9.57 -9.61 -21.97
C MET A 16 -10.45 -9.39 -20.73
N LEU A 17 -11.74 -9.72 -20.81
CA LEU A 17 -12.68 -9.65 -19.68
C LEU A 17 -12.36 -10.70 -18.60
N LEU A 18 -12.02 -11.94 -19.01
CA LEU A 18 -11.64 -13.03 -18.11
C LEU A 18 -10.29 -12.79 -17.40
N THR A 19 -9.34 -12.12 -18.03
CA THR A 19 -8.07 -11.76 -17.36
C THR A 19 -8.26 -10.62 -16.37
N ALA A 20 -9.12 -9.65 -16.68
CA ALA A 20 -9.38 -8.52 -15.80
C ALA A 20 -10.01 -8.96 -14.46
N THR A 21 -10.90 -9.95 -14.46
CA THR A 21 -11.51 -10.47 -13.22
C THR A 21 -10.49 -11.13 -12.30
N THR A 22 -9.52 -11.88 -12.84
CA THR A 22 -8.47 -12.52 -12.02
C THR A 22 -7.50 -11.52 -11.40
N LEU A 23 -7.16 -10.42 -12.07
CA LEU A 23 -6.24 -9.42 -11.51
C LEU A 23 -6.88 -8.68 -10.32
N VAL A 24 -8.18 -8.39 -10.41
CA VAL A 24 -8.94 -7.78 -9.31
C VAL A 24 -8.96 -8.69 -8.08
N SER A 25 -9.12 -10.01 -8.25
CA SER A 25 -9.14 -10.95 -7.11
C SER A 25 -7.81 -11.02 -6.36
N HIS A 26 -6.67 -10.91 -7.06
CA HIS A 26 -5.35 -10.94 -6.42
C HIS A 26 -5.02 -9.61 -5.71
N ALA A 27 -5.50 -8.48 -6.24
CA ALA A 27 -5.35 -7.18 -5.59
C ALA A 27 -6.12 -7.12 -4.26
N GLU A 28 -7.36 -7.63 -4.26
CA GLU A 28 -8.20 -7.72 -3.06
C GLU A 28 -7.59 -8.65 -1.99
N GLU A 29 -6.96 -9.76 -2.42
CA GLU A 29 -6.23 -10.67 -1.53
C GLU A 29 -5.06 -9.99 -0.80
N VAL A 30 -4.31 -9.12 -1.48
CA VAL A 30 -3.20 -8.38 -0.84
C VAL A 30 -3.71 -7.47 0.27
N CYS A 31 -4.80 -6.74 0.02
CA CYS A 31 -5.36 -5.81 0.99
C CYS A 31 -6.01 -6.54 2.18
N ASP A 32 -6.58 -7.74 1.96
CA ASP A 32 -7.08 -8.60 3.04
C ASP A 32 -5.95 -9.13 3.93
N VAL A 33 -4.85 -9.60 3.32
CA VAL A 33 -3.65 -10.01 4.06
C VAL A 33 -3.12 -8.87 4.93
N LEU A 34 -3.10 -7.65 4.41
CA LEU A 34 -2.59 -6.46 5.08
C LEU A 34 -3.59 -5.79 6.03
N GLN A 35 -4.88 -6.14 5.97
CA GLN A 35 -5.90 -5.57 6.84
C GLN A 35 -5.49 -5.68 8.32
N ASP A 36 -5.69 -4.63 9.10
CA ASP A 36 -5.31 -4.51 10.51
C ASP A 36 -3.80 -4.60 10.81
N ALA A 37 -2.94 -4.69 9.79
CA ALA A 37 -1.51 -4.53 10.01
C ALA A 37 -1.24 -3.10 10.51
N VAL A 38 -0.37 -3.00 11.52
CA VAL A 38 0.12 -1.74 12.04
C VAL A 38 1.45 -1.40 11.41
N ILE A 39 1.68 -0.10 11.20
CA ILE A 39 2.92 0.43 10.67
C ILE A 39 3.75 0.97 11.84
N ILE A 40 4.96 0.45 11.98
CA ILE A 40 5.86 0.79 13.08
C ILE A 40 7.20 1.27 12.50
N GLY A 41 7.63 2.47 12.85
CA GLY A 41 8.95 2.99 12.49
C GLY A 41 10.08 2.13 13.08
N GLN A 42 11.22 2.06 12.39
CA GLN A 42 12.44 1.44 12.91
C GLN A 42 13.34 2.47 13.63
N ASP A 43 12.75 3.56 14.09
CA ASP A 43 13.43 4.52 14.96
C ASP A 43 13.57 3.95 16.38
N GLY A 44 14.40 4.58 17.22
CA GLY A 44 14.68 4.09 18.57
C GLY A 44 13.43 3.97 19.47
N GLY A 45 12.33 4.66 19.12
CA GLY A 45 11.07 4.61 19.85
C GLY A 45 10.06 3.59 19.33
N ASN A 46 10.31 2.93 18.20
CA ASN A 46 9.31 2.13 17.47
C ASN A 46 8.00 2.90 17.25
N THR A 47 8.11 4.09 16.64
CA THR A 47 6.99 5.02 16.51
C THR A 47 5.81 4.37 15.78
N TYR A 48 4.62 4.46 16.34
CA TYR A 48 3.39 4.01 15.69
C TYR A 48 2.96 5.00 14.61
N LEU A 49 2.74 4.50 13.38
CA LEU A 49 2.46 5.30 12.18
C LEU A 49 1.08 5.00 11.58
N GLY A 50 0.21 4.31 12.33
CA GLY A 50 -1.15 4.01 11.94
C GLY A 50 -1.39 2.55 11.60
N ARG A 51 -2.60 2.29 11.08
CA ARG A 51 -3.11 0.97 10.71
C ARG A 51 -3.57 0.96 9.26
N ILE A 52 -3.45 -0.20 8.60
CA ILE A 52 -4.11 -0.47 7.33
C ILE A 52 -5.55 -0.91 7.64
N SER A 53 -6.51 0.01 7.56
CA SER A 53 -7.93 -0.23 7.82
C SER A 53 -8.81 0.78 7.08
N SER A 54 -10.14 0.66 7.19
CA SER A 54 -11.09 1.57 6.53
C SER A 54 -10.80 3.04 6.79
N SER A 55 -11.12 3.91 5.84
CA SER A 55 -11.01 5.37 5.96
C SER A 55 -11.81 5.97 7.13
N PHE A 56 -12.77 5.21 7.69
CA PHE A 56 -13.55 5.58 8.87
C PHE A 56 -12.86 5.29 10.20
N ASP A 57 -11.83 4.43 10.21
CA ASP A 57 -11.04 4.16 11.41
C ASP A 57 -10.16 5.38 11.73
N ARG A 58 -10.16 5.80 13.00
CA ARG A 58 -9.39 6.95 13.48
C ARG A 58 -7.88 6.77 13.32
N ASP A 59 -7.42 5.53 13.38
CA ASP A 59 -6.01 5.19 13.27
C ASP A 59 -5.59 4.78 11.85
N SER A 60 -6.52 4.79 10.88
CA SER A 60 -6.24 4.39 9.50
C SER A 60 -5.30 5.37 8.81
N ILE A 61 -4.34 4.83 8.06
CA ILE A 61 -3.53 5.60 7.11
C ILE A 61 -4.34 6.08 5.89
N PHE A 62 -5.56 5.60 5.70
CA PHE A 62 -6.44 6.04 4.61
C PHE A 62 -7.48 7.08 5.08
N ASN A 63 -7.52 7.39 6.38
CA ASN A 63 -8.37 8.45 6.92
C ASN A 63 -7.72 9.82 6.70
N GLU A 64 -8.12 10.52 5.63
CA GLU A 64 -7.60 11.85 5.25
C GLU A 64 -7.88 12.95 6.28
N PHE A 65 -8.81 12.71 7.22
CA PHE A 65 -9.11 13.60 8.33
C PHE A 65 -8.47 13.14 9.65
N GLY A 66 -7.86 11.96 9.66
CA GLY A 66 -7.25 11.32 10.83
C GLY A 66 -5.77 11.64 11.00
N ALA A 67 -5.22 11.31 12.17
CA ALA A 67 -3.83 11.66 12.51
C ALA A 67 -2.78 10.97 11.62
N TYR A 68 -3.09 9.79 11.07
CA TYR A 68 -2.13 8.96 10.32
C TYR A 68 -2.39 8.93 8.82
N GLY A 69 -3.57 9.36 8.36
CA GLY A 69 -3.90 9.45 6.93
C GLY A 69 -3.85 10.88 6.37
N ASN A 70 -4.01 11.90 7.21
CA ASN A 70 -3.99 13.30 6.78
C ASN A 70 -2.60 13.74 6.28
N GLU A 71 -2.52 14.30 5.07
CA GLU A 71 -1.27 14.74 4.42
C GLU A 71 -0.61 15.96 5.07
N PHE A 72 -1.28 16.64 6.00
CA PHE A 72 -0.73 17.77 6.75
C PHE A 72 -0.32 17.38 8.19
N SER A 73 -0.63 16.15 8.62
CA SER A 73 -0.30 15.68 9.96
C SER A 73 1.17 15.26 10.05
N GLY A 74 1.87 15.70 11.09
CA GLY A 74 3.26 15.29 11.34
C GLY A 74 3.44 13.80 11.70
N LYS A 75 2.34 13.07 11.93
CA LYS A 75 2.34 11.62 12.21
C LYS A 75 2.05 10.76 10.97
N SER A 76 1.60 11.38 9.89
CA SER A 76 1.17 10.68 8.68
C SER A 76 2.37 10.39 7.78
N ILE A 77 2.46 9.16 7.30
CA ILE A 77 3.42 8.81 6.25
C ILE A 77 3.11 9.56 4.95
N TRP A 78 1.88 10.03 4.73
CA TRP A 78 1.51 10.77 3.52
C TRP A 78 1.87 12.26 3.57
N ASN A 79 2.41 12.75 4.70
CA ASN A 79 2.90 14.11 4.79
C ASN A 79 4.37 14.17 4.36
N GLU A 80 4.62 14.68 3.16
CA GLU A 80 5.95 14.83 2.57
C GLU A 80 6.91 15.73 3.37
N PHE A 81 6.40 16.53 4.31
CA PHE A 81 7.20 17.37 5.21
C PHE A 81 7.42 16.73 6.58
N SER A 82 6.83 15.57 6.87
CA SER A 82 7.00 14.86 8.14
C SER A 82 8.25 13.99 8.16
N THR A 83 8.72 13.62 9.36
CA THR A 83 9.85 12.70 9.53
C THR A 83 9.66 11.36 8.80
N PHE A 84 8.43 10.84 8.77
CA PHE A 84 8.11 9.52 8.22
C PHE A 84 7.48 9.57 6.83
N GLY A 85 7.22 10.75 6.26
CA GLY A 85 6.73 10.90 4.89
C GLY A 85 7.71 11.57 3.94
N ASN A 86 8.67 12.36 4.44
CA ASN A 86 9.70 12.98 3.63
C ASN A 86 10.62 11.94 2.96
N GLU A 87 10.80 12.04 1.64
CA GLU A 87 11.57 11.10 0.82
C GLU A 87 13.07 11.05 1.15
N PHE A 88 13.61 12.04 1.85
CA PHE A 88 15.03 12.06 2.24
C PHE A 88 15.31 11.43 3.61
N ASN A 89 14.28 11.07 4.40
CA ASN A 89 14.49 10.51 5.72
C ASN A 89 14.74 9.00 5.66
N ASN A 90 15.71 8.47 6.41
CA ASN A 90 16.01 7.03 6.42
C ASN A 90 14.86 6.18 6.98
N ASN A 91 13.96 6.76 7.78
CA ASN A 91 12.77 6.09 8.32
C ASN A 91 11.51 6.27 7.47
N SER A 92 11.61 6.95 6.33
CA SER A 92 10.48 7.15 5.41
C SER A 92 10.29 5.92 4.52
N PRO A 93 9.06 5.48 4.28
CA PRO A 93 8.80 4.44 3.29
C PRO A 93 9.04 4.95 1.86
N PHE A 94 9.11 6.26 1.61
CA PHE A 94 9.32 6.83 0.27
C PHE A 94 10.79 7.01 -0.09
N ASN A 95 11.70 6.88 0.86
CA ASN A 95 13.13 6.96 0.59
C ASN A 95 13.62 5.67 -0.10
N GLU A 96 13.94 5.77 -1.39
CA GLU A 96 14.44 4.65 -2.21
C GLU A 96 15.80 4.09 -1.74
N PHE A 97 16.51 4.83 -0.89
CA PHE A 97 17.78 4.41 -0.27
C PHE A 97 17.64 4.12 1.23
N SER A 98 16.41 4.05 1.75
CA SER A 98 16.15 3.74 3.16
C SER A 98 16.81 2.43 3.58
N SER A 99 17.51 2.46 4.71
CA SER A 99 18.02 1.27 5.39
C SER A 99 17.21 0.89 6.64
N SER A 100 16.30 1.76 7.09
CA SER A 100 15.43 1.52 8.25
C SER A 100 13.98 1.95 8.00
N PRO A 101 13.33 1.47 6.92
CA PRO A 101 11.96 1.88 6.59
C PRO A 101 10.95 1.32 7.61
N PRO A 102 9.70 1.80 7.64
CA PRO A 102 8.69 1.26 8.54
C PRO A 102 8.41 -0.23 8.32
N MET A 103 8.09 -0.92 9.40
CA MET A 103 7.69 -2.34 9.42
C MET A 103 6.16 -2.46 9.35
N LEU A 104 5.69 -3.49 8.65
CA LEU A 104 4.30 -3.92 8.67
C LEU A 104 4.15 -5.12 9.61
N ILE A 105 3.39 -4.95 10.69
CA ILE A 105 3.23 -5.98 11.72
C ILE A 105 1.76 -6.32 11.89
N LYS A 106 1.42 -7.60 11.82
CA LYS A 106 0.06 -8.13 12.10
C LYS A 106 0.19 -9.33 13.04
N ASN A 107 -0.62 -9.38 14.10
CA ASN A 107 -0.61 -10.48 15.08
C ASN A 107 0.78 -10.81 15.65
N ARG A 108 1.60 -9.78 15.93
CA ARG A 108 3.00 -9.89 16.41
C ARG A 108 3.97 -10.56 15.42
N LYS A 109 3.58 -10.70 14.16
CA LYS A 109 4.43 -11.21 13.08
C LYS A 109 4.79 -10.06 12.13
N LEU A 110 6.08 -9.97 11.77
CA LEU A 110 6.55 -9.11 10.69
C LEU A 110 6.04 -9.66 9.35
N LEU A 111 5.26 -8.87 8.63
CA LEU A 111 4.80 -9.19 7.29
C LEU A 111 5.80 -8.74 6.22
N GLY A 112 6.49 -7.62 6.47
CA GLY A 112 7.47 -7.04 5.55
C GLY A 112 7.82 -5.61 5.93
N TYR A 113 8.48 -4.92 5.02
CA TYR A 113 8.88 -3.52 5.16
C TYR A 113 8.09 -2.66 4.18
N LEU A 114 7.47 -1.59 4.66
CA LEU A 114 6.82 -0.60 3.82
C LEU A 114 7.91 0.31 3.24
N THR A 115 8.28 0.13 1.97
CA THR A 115 9.42 0.85 1.39
C THR A 115 9.38 0.92 -0.13
N SER A 116 9.86 2.03 -0.69
CA SER A 116 10.21 2.22 -2.10
C SER A 116 11.61 1.70 -2.45
N ASN A 117 12.42 1.29 -1.46
CA ASN A 117 13.72 0.68 -1.73
C ASN A 117 13.55 -0.75 -2.29
N GLU A 118 13.60 -0.87 -3.62
CA GLU A 118 13.41 -2.13 -4.34
C GLU A 118 14.49 -3.19 -4.04
N SER A 119 15.63 -2.79 -3.47
CA SER A 119 16.70 -3.73 -3.10
C SER A 119 16.40 -4.46 -1.79
N MET A 120 15.40 -4.03 -1.01
CA MET A 120 15.05 -4.66 0.25
C MET A 120 14.19 -5.91 0.05
N LYS A 121 14.57 -7.00 0.74
CA LYS A 121 13.77 -8.22 0.77
C LYS A 121 12.45 -7.97 1.51
N SER A 122 11.36 -8.54 1.00
CA SER A 122 10.01 -8.38 1.56
C SER A 122 9.53 -6.93 1.59
N ALA A 123 9.94 -6.14 0.59
CA ALA A 123 9.46 -4.79 0.38
C ALA A 123 8.00 -4.79 -0.08
N ILE A 124 7.21 -3.90 0.49
CA ILE A 124 5.85 -3.58 0.09
C ILE A 124 5.86 -2.10 -0.25
N SER A 125 5.63 -1.77 -1.52
CA SER A 125 5.65 -0.39 -2.00
C SER A 125 4.54 0.43 -1.35
N PRO A 126 4.83 1.62 -0.77
CA PRO A 126 3.79 2.47 -0.20
C PRO A 126 2.82 3.00 -1.26
N ASN A 127 3.31 3.28 -2.48
CA ASN A 127 2.47 3.73 -3.58
C ASN A 127 1.55 2.60 -4.07
N LEU A 128 2.07 1.37 -4.17
CA LEU A 128 1.25 0.21 -4.53
C LEU A 128 0.21 -0.08 -3.45
N LEU A 129 0.59 -0.04 -2.17
CA LEU A 129 -0.34 -0.18 -1.05
C LEU A 129 -1.48 0.84 -1.14
N LYS A 130 -1.16 2.12 -1.38
CA LYS A 130 -2.17 3.17 -1.52
C LYS A 130 -3.09 2.91 -2.71
N ALA A 131 -2.52 2.55 -3.86
CA ALA A 131 -3.30 2.32 -5.08
C ALA A 131 -4.25 1.11 -4.97
N LEU A 132 -3.82 0.03 -4.31
CA LEU A 132 -4.63 -1.18 -4.18
C LEU A 132 -5.66 -1.08 -3.07
N CYS A 133 -5.27 -0.57 -1.90
CA CYS A 133 -6.09 -0.72 -0.70
C CYS A 133 -6.91 0.52 -0.33
N LYS A 134 -6.56 1.72 -0.84
CA LYS A 134 -7.35 2.93 -0.53
C LYS A 134 -8.76 2.86 -1.12
N GLU A 135 -8.94 2.24 -2.29
CA GLU A 135 -10.27 2.10 -2.91
C GLU A 135 -11.10 1.00 -2.25
N THR A 136 -10.46 0.10 -1.48
CA THR A 136 -11.12 -0.97 -0.72
C THR A 136 -11.59 -0.51 0.67
N TYR A 137 -11.08 0.62 1.17
CA TYR A 137 -11.14 1.04 2.59
C TYR A 137 -11.55 2.50 2.77
#